data_AF-A0A954Y927-F1
#
_entry.id   AF-A0A954Y927-F1
#
_cell.length_a   1.000
_cell.length_b   1.000
_cell.length_c   1.000
_cell.angle_alpha   90.00
_cell.angle_beta   90.00
_cell.angle_gamma   90.00
#
_symmetry.space_group_name_H-M   'P 1'
#
loop_
_entity.id
_entity.type
_entity.pdbx_description
1 polymer ?
#
loop_
_entity_poly.entity_id
_entity_poly.type
_entity_poly.pdbx_seq_one_letter_code
_entity_poly.pdbx_strand_id
1 'polypeptide(L)' 'MNEPEVVWHQHAVTRQMREQLNGHCGFVLWFTGLSGSGKSTVAGAVDQQLHALGVRSYLLDGDNVRHGLNATPQILLER' A
#
# COMPACT_ATOMS: atom_id res chain seq x y z
N MET A 1 -35.44 4.90 5.24
CA MET A 1 -34.10 4.48 5.68
C MET A 1 -33.17 5.64 5.40
N ASN A 2 -32.56 6.24 6.42
CA ASN A 2 -31.59 7.32 6.21
C ASN A 2 -30.32 6.71 5.63
N GLU A 3 -29.89 7.18 4.47
CA GLU A 3 -28.56 6.86 3.94
C GLU A 3 -27.50 7.47 4.86
N PRO A 4 -26.37 6.77 5.09
CA PRO A 4 -25.27 7.35 5.85
C PRO A 4 -24.70 8.55 5.08
N GLU A 5 -24.76 9.73 5.69
CA GLU A 5 -24.15 10.94 5.16
C GLU A 5 -22.62 10.82 5.28
N VAL A 6 -21.98 10.38 4.20
CA VAL A 6 -20.51 10.27 4.15
C VAL A 6 -19.94 11.62 3.73
N VAL A 7 -19.34 12.32 4.69
CA VAL A 7 -18.70 13.63 4.46
C VAL A 7 -17.17 13.47 4.41
N TRP A 8 -16.55 14.07 3.40
CA TRP A 8 -15.10 14.13 3.30
C TRP A 8 -14.55 15.14 4.31
N HIS A 9 -13.72 14.67 5.24
CA HIS A 9 -12.99 15.54 6.15
C HIS A 9 -11.65 15.97 5.54
N GLN A 10 -11.38 17.27 5.55
CA GLN A 10 -10.05 17.76 5.24
C GLN A 10 -9.09 17.45 6.41
N HIS A 11 -7.98 16.79 6.10
CA HIS A 11 -6.95 16.51 7.08
C HIS A 11 -5.93 17.66 7.13
N ALA A 12 -5.46 18.01 8.33
CA ALA A 12 -4.48 19.08 8.53
C ALA A 12 -3.13 18.81 7.84
N VAL A 13 -2.76 17.53 7.67
CA VAL A 13 -1.55 17.13 6.94
C VAL A 13 -1.93 16.79 5.51
N THR A 14 -1.55 17.67 4.58
CA THR A 14 -1.85 17.49 3.15
C THR A 14 -0.85 16.55 2.47
N ARG A 15 -1.21 16.10 1.26
CA ARG A 15 -0.30 15.35 0.39
C ARG A 15 0.98 16.14 0.08
N GLN A 16 0.86 17.43 -0.26
CA GLN A 16 2.00 18.28 -0.58
C GLN A 16 2.99 18.39 0.59
N MET A 17 2.49 18.51 1.83
CA MET A 17 3.35 18.54 3.02
C MET A 17 4.14 17.24 3.20
N ARG A 18 3.52 16.09 2.91
CA ARG A 18 4.21 14.78 2.95
C ARG A 18 5.24 14.65 1.83
N GLU A 19 4.91 15.09 0.62
CA GLU A 19 5.82 15.05 -0.53
C GLU A 19 7.03 15.97 -0.32
N GLN A 20 6.81 17.17 0.25
CA GLN A 20 7.89 18.08 0.64
C GLN A 20 8.81 17.47 1.71
N LEU A 21 8.23 16.80 2.73
CA LEU A 21 9.01 16.10 3.76
C LEU A 21 9.80 14.91 3.19
N ASN A 22 9.25 14.22 2.19
CA ASN A 22 9.88 13.06 1.56
C ASN A 22 10.90 13.43 0.48
N GLY A 23 10.83 14.64 -0.09
CA GLY A 23 11.63 15.04 -1.25
C GLY A 23 11.20 14.39 -2.57
N HIS A 24 10.04 13.73 -2.60
CA HIS A 24 9.50 13.08 -3.80
C HIS A 24 7.97 13.00 -3.75
N CYS A 25 7.34 12.87 -4.93
CA CYS A 25 5.91 12.65 -5.05
C CYS A 25 5.52 11.22 -4.64
N GLY A 26 4.29 11.05 -4.17
CA GLY A 26 3.69 9.73 -3.95
C GLY A 26 3.06 9.16 -5.23
N PHE A 27 3.25 7.86 -5.48
CA PHE A 27 2.61 7.14 -6.59
C PHE A 27 2.40 5.66 -6.22
N VAL A 28 1.59 4.96 -7.03
CA VAL A 28 1.32 3.53 -6.88
C VAL A 28 1.82 2.81 -8.13
N LEU A 29 2.67 1.80 -7.95
CA LEU A 29 3.00 0.84 -9.00
C LEU A 29 2.14 -0.40 -8.82
N TRP A 30 1.24 -0.64 -9.77
CA TRP A 30 0.30 -1.75 -9.72
C TRP A 30 0.75 -2.90 -10.63
N PHE A 31 1.43 -3.89 -10.06
CA PHE A 31 1.80 -5.10 -10.78
C PHE A 31 0.61 -6.06 -10.89
N THR A 32 0.18 -6.36 -12.10
CA THR A 32 -0.92 -7.30 -12.40
C THR A 32 -0.47 -8.37 -13.39
N GLY A 33 -1.12 -9.53 -13.36
CA GLY A 33 -0.72 -10.70 -14.14
C GLY A 33 -1.06 -12.04 -13.46
N LEU A 34 -0.96 -13.13 -14.22
CA LEU A 34 -1.27 -14.48 -13.76
C LEU A 34 -0.41 -14.93 -12.57
N SER A 35 -0.88 -15.91 -11.80
CA SER A 35 -0.04 -16.55 -10.78
C SER A 35 1.24 -17.11 -11.41
N GLY A 36 2.38 -16.93 -10.76
CA GLY A 36 3.68 -17.34 -11.31
C GLY A 36 4.29 -16.41 -12.37
N SER A 37 3.61 -15.33 -12.80
CA SER A 37 4.15 -14.41 -13.82
C SER A 37 5.29 -13.49 -13.32
N GLY A 38 5.80 -13.69 -12.10
CA GLY A 38 6.92 -12.91 -11.54
C GLY A 38 6.57 -11.57 -10.90
N LYS A 39 5.29 -11.27 -10.61
CA LYS A 39 4.87 -9.98 -10.00
C LYS A 39 5.62 -9.66 -8.71
N SER A 40 5.60 -10.57 -7.73
CA SER A 40 6.27 -10.37 -6.44
C SER A 40 7.79 -10.27 -6.60
N THR A 41 8.38 -11.01 -7.54
CA THR A 41 9.81 -10.94 -7.86
C THR A 41 10.21 -9.54 -8.35
N VAL A 42 9.47 -9.00 -9.32
CA VAL A 42 9.75 -7.64 -9.85
C VAL A 42 9.45 -6.58 -8.80
N ALA A 43 8.34 -6.70 -8.07
CA ALA A 43 7.95 -5.73 -7.05
C ALA A 43 8.97 -5.65 -5.90
N GLY A 44 9.50 -6.80 -5.44
CA GLY A 44 10.58 -6.85 -4.46
C GLY A 44 11.89 -6.25 -4.96
N ALA A 45 12.26 -6.50 -6.23
CA ALA A 45 13.43 -5.89 -6.82
C ALA A 45 13.30 -4.35 -6.92
N VAL A 46 12.12 -3.84 -7.26
CA VAL A 46 11.84 -2.40 -7.28
C VAL A 46 11.94 -1.79 -5.88
N ASP A 47 11.35 -2.43 -4.87
CA ASP A 47 11.40 -1.96 -3.48
C ASP A 47 12.86 -1.91 -2.96
N GLN A 48 13.65 -2.94 -3.24
CA GLN A 48 15.07 -2.98 -2.88
C GLN A 48 15.87 -1.83 -3.52
N GLN A 49 15.61 -1.52 -4.79
CA GLN A 49 16.29 -0.43 -5.50
C GLN A 49 15.86 0.94 -4.98
N LEU A 50 14.57 1.15 -4.71
CA LEU A 50 14.07 2.40 -4.12
C LEU A 50 14.67 2.63 -2.73
N HIS A 51 14.74 1.57 -1.91
CA HIS A 51 15.38 1.64 -0.60
C HIS A 51 16.87 2.01 -0.71
N ALA A 52 17.60 1.41 -1.65
CA ALA A 52 19.02 1.74 -1.90
C ALA A 52 19.22 3.20 -2.34
N LEU A 53 18.22 3.80 -3.00
CA LEU A 53 18.20 5.21 -3.39
C LEU A 53 17.72 6.15 -2.28
N GLY A 54 17.39 5.64 -1.08
CA GLY A 54 16.84 6.42 0.02
C GLY A 54 15.39 6.89 -0.18
N VAL A 55 14.68 6.31 -1.14
CA VAL A 55 13.27 6.61 -1.42
C VAL A 55 12.39 5.80 -0.47
N ARG A 56 11.39 6.45 0.14
CA ARG A 56 10.42 5.77 1.00
C ARG A 56 9.43 4.99 0.13
N SER A 57 9.52 3.67 0.19
CA SER A 57 8.62 2.74 -0.49
C SER A 57 8.03 1.73 0.51
N TYR A 58 6.96 1.06 0.07
CA TYR A 58 6.38 -0.06 0.80
C TYR A 58 5.76 -1.04 -0.19
N LEU A 59 6.08 -2.33 -0.03
CA LEU A 59 5.55 -3.40 -0.85
C LEU A 59 4.28 -4.01 -0.24
N LEU A 60 3.15 -3.85 -0.94
CA LEU A 60 1.89 -4.52 -0.62
C LEU A 60 1.74 -5.76 -1.49
N ASP A 61 2.03 -6.94 -0.94
CA ASP A 61 1.84 -8.23 -1.60
C ASP A 61 0.66 -9.02 -1.00
N GLY A 62 0.15 -9.98 -1.77
CA GLY A 62 -0.95 -10.87 -1.40
C GLY A 62 -0.75 -11.52 -0.04
N ASP A 63 0.45 -11.95 0.30
CA ASP A 63 0.72 -12.60 1.59
C ASP A 63 0.58 -11.61 2.76
N ASN A 64 1.17 -10.41 2.63
CA ASN A 64 1.13 -9.38 3.68
C ASN A 64 -0.29 -8.82 3.89
N VAL A 65 -1.07 -8.72 2.82
CA VAL A 65 -2.41 -8.14 2.87
C VAL A 65 -3.48 -9.19 3.25
N ARG A 66 -3.43 -10.41 2.70
CA ARG A 66 -4.47 -11.45 2.91
C ARG A 66 -4.52 -11.99 4.33
N HIS A 67 -3.37 -12.05 5.00
CA HIS A 67 -3.31 -12.58 6.36
C HIS A 67 -3.50 -11.51 7.44
N GLY A 68 -3.64 -10.23 7.07
CA GLY A 68 -3.83 -9.12 8.01
C GLY A 68 -5.05 -8.29 7.64
N LEU A 69 -4.83 -7.21 6.88
CA LEU A 69 -5.87 -6.24 6.54
C LEU A 69 -7.10 -6.86 5.85
N ASN A 70 -6.88 -7.85 4.99
CA ASN A 70 -7.94 -8.55 4.26
C ASN A 70 -8.25 -9.93 4.83
N ALA A 71 -7.80 -10.22 6.05
CA ALA A 71 -8.13 -11.48 6.71
C ALA A 71 -9.62 -11.51 7.08
N THR A 72 -10.21 -12.70 7.04
CA THR A 72 -11.55 -12.91 7.59
C THR A 72 -11.50 -12.91 9.11
N PRO A 73 -12.63 -12.65 9.81
CA PRO A 73 -12.68 -12.71 11.27
C PRO A 73 -12.16 -14.05 11.84
N GLN A 74 -12.37 -15.16 11.15
CA GLN A 74 -11.88 -16.48 11.55
C GLN A 74 -10.34 -16.53 11.59
N ILE A 75 -9.67 -16.02 10.55
CA ILE A 75 -8.20 -15.99 10.45
C ILE A 75 -7.58 -15.08 11.53
N LEU A 76 -8.28 -14.01 11.93
CA LEU A 76 -7.81 -13.09 12.97
C LEU A 76 -7.91 -13.68 14.39
N LEU A 77 -8.87 -14.57 14.64
CA LEU A 77 -9.08 -15.19 15.96
C LEU A 77 -8.11 -16.36 16.23
N GLU A 78 -7.48 -16.92 15.21
CA GLU A 78 -6.50 -18.01 15.30
C GLU A 78 -5.05 -17.52 15.50
N ARG A 79 -4.85 -16.19 15.61
CA ARG A 79 -3.56 -15.54 15.86
C ARG A 79 -3.47 -15.02 17.29
#